data_AF-A0A644WER8-F1
#
_entry.id   AF-A0A644WER8-F1
#
_cell.length_a   1.000
_cell.length_b   1.000
_cell.length_c   1.000
_cell.angle_alpha   90.00
_cell.angle_beta   90.00
_cell.angle_gamma   90.00
#
_symmetry.space_group_name_H-M   'P 1'
#
loop_
_entity.id
_entity.type
_entity.pdbx_description
1 polymer ?
#
loop_
_entity_poly.entity_id
_entity_poly.type
_entity_poly.pdbx_seq_one_letter_code
_entity_poly.pdbx_strand_id
1 'polypeptide(L)'
;MKILQFGFGGEDGRDLPHNYPINCVAYTGTHDNDTVCGWYNVTGSKKEIEKAKRYLNLTYEEGIAKGLIRGVWGSPAYLAVTTMQDFLGLGNSARMNMPSTLGGNWMWRASKKDFSEKLAKEIYSLTKLYGR
;
A
#
# COMPACT_ATOMS: atom_id res chain seq x y z
N MET A 1 -1.70 -11.63 9.80
CA MET A 1 -1.61 -10.67 8.67
C MET A 1 -1.88 -9.28 9.22
N LYS A 2 -1.24 -8.24 8.66
CA LYS A 2 -1.47 -6.83 8.97
C LYS A 2 -1.71 -6.07 7.67
N ILE A 3 -2.71 -5.19 7.63
CA ILE A 3 -3.07 -4.41 6.44
C ILE A 3 -3.07 -2.93 6.80
N LEU A 4 -2.12 -2.19 6.23
CA LEU A 4 -1.88 -0.79 6.61
C LEU A 4 -3.07 0.13 6.32
N GLN A 5 -3.82 -0.10 5.23
CA GLN A 5 -5.04 0.67 4.93
C GLN A 5 -6.08 0.63 6.08
N PHE A 6 -6.09 -0.42 6.91
CA PHE A 6 -7.01 -0.52 8.06
C PHE A 6 -6.49 0.19 9.32
N GLY A 7 -5.20 0.55 9.38
CA GLY A 7 -4.58 1.14 10.57
C GLY A 7 -5.02 2.56 10.90
N PHE A 8 -5.64 3.27 9.95
CA PHE A 8 -5.94 4.69 10.10
C PHE A 8 -7.38 4.98 10.56
N GLY A 9 -8.29 4.01 10.52
CA GLY A 9 -9.70 4.19 10.89
C GLY A 9 -10.00 3.95 12.37
N GLY A 10 -9.28 3.02 13.00
CA GLY A 10 -9.50 2.62 14.40
C GLY A 10 -8.75 3.45 15.45
N GLU A 11 -9.23 3.36 16.70
CA GLU A 11 -8.60 4.00 17.86
C GLU A 11 -7.49 3.12 18.48
N ASP A 12 -7.58 1.80 18.33
CA ASP A 12 -6.63 0.86 18.94
C ASP A 12 -5.25 0.80 18.23
N GLY A 13 -5.14 1.32 17.00
CA GLY A 13 -3.90 1.37 16.24
C GLY A 13 -3.29 -0.01 15.91
N ARG A 14 -4.04 -1.12 16.04
CA ARG A 14 -3.51 -2.48 15.88
C ARG A 14 -2.88 -2.76 14.52
N ASP A 15 -3.35 -2.07 13.49
CA ASP A 15 -2.87 -2.18 12.11
C ASP A 15 -1.88 -1.06 11.71
N LEU A 16 -1.33 -0.33 12.69
CA LEU A 16 -0.21 0.60 12.48
C LEU A 16 1.15 -0.12 12.62
N PRO A 17 2.17 0.25 11.80
CA PRO A 17 3.46 -0.44 11.75
C PRO A 17 4.19 -0.62 13.09
N HIS A 18 4.11 0.35 14.01
CA HIS A 18 4.78 0.25 15.32
C HIS A 18 4.17 -0.82 16.24
N ASN A 19 2.97 -1.34 15.92
CA ASN A 19 2.28 -2.39 16.67
C ASN A 19 2.36 -3.77 15.98
N TYR A 20 3.14 -3.90 14.90
CA TYR A 20 3.26 -5.19 14.22
C TYR A 20 4.15 -6.14 15.04
N PRO A 21 3.73 -7.39 15.28
CA PRO A 21 4.63 -8.39 15.82
C PRO A 21 5.63 -8.84 14.74
N ILE A 22 6.81 -9.30 15.16
CA ILE A 22 7.87 -9.75 14.22
C ILE A 22 7.36 -10.85 13.30
N ASN A 23 6.73 -11.90 13.85
CA ASN A 23 6.22 -13.03 13.07
C ASN A 23 4.87 -12.71 12.42
N CYS A 24 4.86 -11.76 11.49
CA CYS A 24 3.68 -11.44 10.68
C CYS A 24 4.04 -11.08 9.24
N VAL A 25 3.02 -11.13 8.39
CA VAL A 25 3.06 -10.59 7.03
C VAL A 25 2.26 -9.29 6.99
N ALA A 26 2.90 -8.21 6.57
CA ALA A 26 2.33 -6.89 6.48
C ALA A 26 2.12 -6.48 5.01
N TYR A 27 0.96 -5.88 4.73
CA TYR A 27 0.52 -5.45 3.42
C TYR A 27 0.19 -3.96 3.43
N THR A 28 0.41 -3.25 2.32
CA THR A 28 -0.23 -1.93 2.11
C THR A 28 -1.75 -2.11 2.02
N GLY A 29 -2.14 -3.03 1.14
CA GLY A 29 -3.48 -3.54 0.88
C GLY A 29 -3.36 -4.89 0.17
N THR A 30 -4.48 -5.59 0.03
CA THR A 30 -4.58 -6.85 -0.70
C THR A 30 -5.25 -6.63 -2.06
N HIS A 31 -5.53 -7.71 -2.80
CA HIS A 31 -6.30 -7.64 -4.05
C HIS A 31 -7.77 -7.24 -3.84
N ASP A 32 -8.32 -7.43 -2.64
CA ASP A 32 -9.69 -7.04 -2.27
C ASP A 32 -9.81 -5.57 -1.86
N ASN A 33 -8.68 -4.92 -1.59
CA ASN A 33 -8.62 -3.52 -1.23
C ASN A 33 -8.58 -2.64 -2.49
N ASP A 34 -8.93 -1.37 -2.32
CA ASP A 34 -8.54 -0.35 -3.28
C ASP A 34 -7.02 -0.29 -3.42
N THR A 35 -6.54 0.18 -4.56
CA THR A 35 -5.15 0.66 -4.68
C THR A 35 -4.89 1.73 -3.62
N VAL A 36 -3.65 1.92 -3.16
CA VAL A 36 -3.34 2.96 -2.18
C VAL A 36 -3.75 4.35 -2.68
N CYS A 37 -3.49 4.66 -3.95
CA CYS A 37 -3.90 5.94 -4.53
C CYS A 37 -5.43 6.05 -4.63
N GLY A 38 -6.13 4.96 -4.94
CA GLY A 38 -7.59 4.95 -4.97
C GLY A 38 -8.22 5.12 -3.59
N TRP A 39 -7.70 4.41 -2.60
CA TRP A 39 -8.08 4.59 -1.20
C TRP A 39 -7.86 6.03 -0.75
N TYR A 40 -6.66 6.57 -1.00
CA TYR A 40 -6.32 7.93 -0.56
C TYR A 40 -7.18 9.01 -1.20
N ASN A 41 -7.50 8.89 -2.50
CA ASN A 41 -8.19 9.93 -3.25
C ASN A 41 -9.71 9.78 -3.30
N VAL A 42 -10.25 8.58 -3.04
CA VAL A 42 -11.66 8.26 -3.33
C VAL A 42 -12.41 7.73 -2.11
N THR A 43 -11.92 6.65 -1.47
CA THR A 43 -12.73 5.89 -0.49
C THR A 43 -12.34 6.10 0.97
N GLY A 44 -11.10 6.48 1.26
CA GLY A 44 -10.65 6.77 2.62
C GLY A 44 -11.32 8.01 3.18
N SER A 45 -11.80 7.93 4.42
CA SER A 45 -12.42 9.07 5.09
C SER A 45 -11.39 10.18 5.37
N LYS A 46 -11.85 11.43 5.44
CA LYS A 46 -10.98 12.58 5.76
C LYS A 46 -10.16 12.36 7.04
N LYS A 47 -10.73 11.73 8.07
CA LYS A 47 -10.05 11.43 9.34
C LYS A 47 -8.91 10.42 9.13
N GLU A 48 -9.16 9.36 8.37
CA GLU A 48 -8.15 8.34 8.03
C GLU A 48 -7.01 8.95 7.22
N ILE A 49 -7.33 9.74 6.20
CA ILE A 49 -6.33 10.35 5.32
C ILE A 49 -5.45 11.34 6.09
N GLU A 50 -6.03 12.19 6.94
CA GLU A 50 -5.25 13.12 7.75
C GLU A 50 -4.37 12.39 8.80
N LYS A 51 -4.86 11.29 9.38
CA LYS A 51 -4.03 10.44 10.26
C LYS A 51 -2.88 9.79 9.49
N ALA A 52 -3.14 9.26 8.29
CA ALA A 52 -2.12 8.63 7.45
C ALA A 52 -1.04 9.62 7.00
N LYS A 53 -1.45 10.82 6.56
CA LYS A 53 -0.53 11.90 6.19
C LYS A 53 0.42 12.25 7.32
N ARG A 54 -0.11 12.45 8.53
CA ARG A 54 0.69 12.78 9.72
C ARG A 54 1.57 11.62 10.17
N TYR A 55 1.05 10.40 10.18
CA TYR A 55 1.75 9.23 10.67
C TYR A 55 2.91 8.81 9.75
N LEU A 56 2.70 8.84 8.44
CA LEU A 56 3.69 8.40 7.45
C LEU A 56 4.52 9.57 6.89
N ASN A 57 4.17 10.82 7.20
CA ASN A 57 4.69 12.01 6.52
C ASN A 57 4.50 11.95 5.00
N LEU A 58 3.25 11.72 4.55
CA LEU A 58 2.92 11.57 3.13
C LEU A 58 3.04 12.91 2.39
N THR A 59 3.75 12.90 1.27
CA THR A 59 3.88 14.03 0.35
C THR A 59 3.54 13.60 -1.07
N TYR A 60 3.06 14.53 -1.89
CA TYR A 60 2.78 14.23 -3.30
C TYR A 60 4.08 14.06 -4.09
N GLU A 61 5.15 14.72 -3.65
CA GLU A 61 6.49 14.66 -4.22
C GLU A 61 7.12 13.28 -4.06
N GLU A 62 6.96 12.62 -2.89
CA GLU A 62 7.37 11.23 -2.70
C GLU A 62 6.47 10.28 -3.50
N GLY A 63 5.18 10.61 -3.57
CA GLY A 63 4.12 9.76 -4.11
C GLY A 63 3.41 9.00 -2.99
N ILE A 64 2.08 9.11 -2.97
CA ILE A 64 1.24 8.59 -1.87
C ILE A 64 1.46 7.09 -1.63
N ALA A 65 1.46 6.28 -2.69
CA ALA A 65 1.69 4.84 -2.58
C ALA A 65 3.06 4.51 -1.98
N LYS A 66 4.10 5.25 -2.37
CA LYS A 66 5.47 5.06 -1.88
C LYS A 66 5.57 5.30 -0.37
N GLY A 67 4.86 6.29 0.16
CA GLY A 67 4.82 6.52 1.62
C GLY A 67 4.20 5.37 2.41
N LEU A 68 3.16 4.71 1.88
CA LEU A 68 2.57 3.51 2.52
C LEU A 68 3.48 2.29 2.38
N ILE A 69 4.07 2.08 1.20
CA ILE A 69 5.06 1.00 0.99
C ILE A 69 6.20 1.16 1.99
N ARG A 70 6.73 2.39 2.15
CA ARG A 70 7.74 2.72 3.16
C ARG A 70 7.28 2.37 4.57
N GLY A 71 6.04 2.67 4.93
CA GLY A 71 5.47 2.31 6.23
C GLY A 71 5.46 0.80 6.51
N VAL A 72 5.17 -0.01 5.49
CA VAL A 72 5.19 -1.48 5.59
C VAL A 72 6.62 -2.03 5.59
N TRP A 73 7.50 -1.52 4.72
CA TRP A 73 8.90 -1.91 4.64
C TRP A 73 9.67 -1.58 5.93
N GLY A 74 9.42 -0.42 6.52
CA GLY A 74 10.05 0.01 7.78
C GLY A 74 9.48 -0.65 9.03
N SER A 75 8.48 -1.53 8.91
CA SER A 75 7.88 -2.22 10.05
C SER A 75 8.74 -3.40 10.53
N PRO A 76 8.52 -3.93 11.75
CA PRO A 76 9.20 -5.13 12.24
C PRO A 76 8.68 -6.45 11.62
N ALA A 77 7.67 -6.40 10.74
CA ALA A 77 7.08 -7.60 10.14
C ALA A 77 8.14 -8.43 9.39
N TYR A 78 8.09 -9.75 9.54
CA TYR A 78 8.99 -10.69 8.86
C TYR A 78 8.90 -10.54 7.33
N LEU A 79 7.68 -10.43 6.79
CA LEU A 79 7.45 -10.25 5.36
C LEU A 79 6.62 -9.00 5.09
N ALA A 80 7.13 -8.14 4.21
CA ALA A 80 6.46 -6.95 3.70
C ALA A 80 6.01 -7.20 2.26
N VAL A 81 4.74 -6.92 1.97
CA VAL A 81 4.13 -7.16 0.66
C VAL A 81 3.36 -5.92 0.22
N THR A 82 3.39 -5.64 -1.07
CA THR A 82 2.52 -4.63 -1.69
C THR A 82 2.10 -5.11 -3.07
N THR A 83 1.11 -4.45 -3.66
CA THR A 83 0.62 -4.81 -4.99
C THR A 83 1.47 -4.15 -6.07
N MET A 84 1.48 -4.74 -7.27
CA MET A 84 2.16 -4.11 -8.41
C MET A 84 1.49 -2.77 -8.79
N GLN A 85 0.18 -2.66 -8.57
CA GLN A 85 -0.57 -1.43 -8.75
C GLN A 85 -0.06 -0.29 -7.86
N ASP A 86 0.27 -0.60 -6.60
CA ASP A 86 0.84 0.37 -5.66
C ASP A 86 2.27 0.78 -6.06
N PHE A 87 3.11 -0.17 -6.51
CA PHE A 87 4.44 0.16 -7.05
C PHE A 87 4.36 1.09 -8.28
N LEU A 88 3.32 0.91 -9.10
CA LEU A 88 3.05 1.75 -10.26
C LEU A 88 2.28 3.05 -9.91
N GLY A 89 1.84 3.22 -8.66
CA GLY A 89 1.08 4.39 -8.21
C GLY A 89 -0.29 4.54 -8.87
N LEU A 90 -0.90 3.44 -9.32
CA LEU A 90 -2.17 3.46 -10.06
C LEU A 90 -3.37 3.73 -9.14
N GLY A 91 -4.43 4.33 -9.69
CA GLY A 91 -5.71 4.53 -9.01
C GLY A 91 -6.68 3.34 -9.16
N ASN A 92 -7.94 3.53 -8.76
CA ASN A 92 -8.93 2.44 -8.70
C ASN A 92 -9.37 1.83 -10.04
N SER A 93 -9.00 2.40 -11.19
CA SER A 93 -9.11 1.71 -12.48
C SER A 93 -8.24 0.44 -12.55
N ALA A 94 -7.27 0.30 -11.63
CA ALA A 94 -6.40 -0.86 -11.50
C ALA A 94 -6.76 -1.78 -10.31
N ARG A 95 -7.86 -1.51 -9.59
CA ARG A 95 -8.31 -2.39 -8.49
C ARG A 95 -8.53 -3.81 -9.01
N MET A 96 -8.03 -4.80 -8.29
CA MET A 96 -8.11 -6.20 -8.73
C MET A 96 -9.50 -6.80 -8.48
N ASN A 97 -10.01 -6.67 -7.25
CA ASN A 97 -11.30 -7.21 -6.88
C ASN A 97 -12.06 -6.21 -5.99
N MET A 98 -13.36 -6.07 -6.26
CA MET A 98 -14.32 -5.46 -5.37
C MET A 98 -15.17 -6.58 -4.78
N PRO A 99 -15.02 -6.90 -3.47
CA PRO A 99 -15.79 -7.96 -2.85
C PRO A 99 -17.30 -7.76 -3.01
N SER A 100 -18.02 -8.89 -3.09
CA SER A 100 -19.49 -8.92 -3.20
C SER A 100 -20.07 -8.28 -4.47
N THR A 101 -19.31 -8.21 -5.57
CA THR A 101 -19.81 -7.78 -6.88
C THR A 101 -19.60 -8.82 -7.97
N LEU A 102 -20.46 -8.77 -8.99
CA LEU A 102 -20.41 -9.63 -10.16
C LEU A 102 -19.89 -8.84 -11.37
N GLY A 103 -18.93 -9.42 -12.10
CA GLY A 103 -18.31 -8.81 -13.28
C GLY A 103 -17.32 -7.68 -12.95
N GLY A 104 -16.40 -7.39 -13.88
CA GLY A 104 -15.41 -6.31 -13.75
C GLY A 104 -14.21 -6.60 -12.83
N ASN A 105 -14.23 -7.67 -12.05
CA ASN A 105 -13.14 -8.11 -11.18
C ASN A 105 -12.12 -8.99 -11.94
N TRP A 106 -10.90 -9.10 -11.39
CA TRP A 106 -9.82 -9.98 -11.88
C TRP A 106 -9.32 -9.67 -13.30
N MET A 107 -9.57 -8.45 -13.77
CA MET A 107 -9.30 -8.03 -15.14
C MET A 107 -8.04 -7.16 -15.28
N TRP A 108 -7.49 -6.65 -14.18
CA TRP A 108 -6.30 -5.80 -14.25
C TRP A 108 -5.10 -6.58 -14.77
N ARG A 109 -4.35 -5.96 -15.69
CA ARG A 109 -3.14 -6.51 -16.26
C ARG A 109 -2.06 -5.44 -16.32
N ALA A 110 -0.87 -5.79 -15.87
CA ALA A 110 0.31 -5.01 -16.19
C ALA A 110 0.62 -5.12 -17.69
N SER A 111 1.06 -4.03 -18.28
CA SER A 111 1.60 -3.97 -19.62
C SER A 111 3.12 -4.11 -19.58
N LYS A 112 3.74 -4.57 -20.68
CA LYS A 112 5.21 -4.74 -20.73
C LYS A 112 5.98 -3.45 -20.40
N LYS A 113 5.43 -2.29 -20.75
CA LYS A 113 6.02 -0.97 -20.48
C LYS A 113 6.04 -0.59 -18.99
N ASP A 114 5.22 -1.23 -18.16
CA ASP A 114 5.18 -0.97 -16.72
C ASP A 114 6.42 -1.54 -16.01
N PHE A 115 7.06 -2.55 -16.61
CA PHE A 115 8.29 -3.15 -16.12
C PHE A 115 9.51 -2.41 -16.67
N SER A 116 9.91 -1.34 -15.99
CA SER A 116 11.08 -0.53 -16.35
C SER A 116 12.28 -0.79 -15.43
N GLU A 117 13.49 -0.59 -15.95
CA GLU A 117 14.70 -0.59 -15.11
C GLU A 117 14.64 0.45 -14.00
N LYS A 118 13.99 1.60 -14.27
CA LYS A 118 13.79 2.65 -13.27
C LYS A 118 13.00 2.11 -12.09
N LEU A 119 11.86 1.47 -12.35
CA LEU A 119 11.03 0.87 -11.29
C LEU A 119 11.81 -0.21 -10.53
N ALA A 120 12.53 -1.08 -11.24
CA ALA A 120 13.35 -2.11 -10.60
C ALA A 120 14.42 -1.51 -9.66
N LYS A 121 15.10 -0.44 -10.09
CA LYS A 121 16.08 0.29 -9.27
C LYS A 121 15.44 0.97 -8.05
N GLU A 122 14.25 1.54 -8.20
CA GLU A 122 13.50 2.13 -7.08
C GLU A 122 13.10 1.07 -6.04
N ILE A 123 12.53 -0.06 -6.49
CA ILE A 123 12.15 -1.19 -5.62
C ILE A 123 13.38 -1.75 -4.90
N TYR A 124 14.48 -1.97 -5.63
CA TYR A 124 15.74 -2.47 -5.06
C TYR A 124 16.29 -1.51 -4.00
N SER A 125 16.34 -0.20 -4.30
CA SER A 125 16.89 0.80 -3.39
C SER A 125 16.09 0.90 -2.11
N LEU A 126 14.75 0.89 -2.20
CA LEU A 126 13.86 0.90 -1.05
C LEU A 126 14.01 -0.37 -0.19
N THR A 127 14.07 -1.53 -0.85
CA THR A 127 14.20 -2.83 -0.19
C THR A 127 15.54 -2.93 0.56
N LYS A 128 16.64 -2.51 -0.08
CA LYS A 128 17.96 -2.42 0.54
C LYS A 128 18.01 -1.43 1.70
N LEU A 129 17.37 -0.27 1.58
CA LEU A 129 17.33 0.76 2.64
C LEU A 129 16.76 0.21 3.95
N TYR A 130 15.72 -0.65 3.87
CA TYR A 130 15.08 -1.26 5.03
C TYR A 130 15.64 -2.64 5.41
N GLY A 131 16.75 -3.07 4.79
CA GLY A 131 17.41 -4.33 5.11
C GLY A 131 16.57 -5.58 4.81
N ARG A 132 15.76 -5.52 3.75
CA ARG A 132 14.91 -6.63 3.28
C ARG A 132 15.42 -7.25 1.99
#